data_AF-A0A2N8KEH7-F1
#
_entry.id   AF-A0A2N8KEH7-F1
#
_cell.length_a   1.000
_cell.length_b   1.000
_cell.length_c   1.000
_cell.angle_alpha   90.00
_cell.angle_beta   90.00
_cell.angle_gamma   90.00
#
_symmetry.space_group_name_H-M   'P 1'
#
loop_
_entity.id
_entity.type
_entity.pdbx_description
1 polymer ?
#
loop_
_entity_poly.entity_id
_entity_poly.type
_entity_poly.pdbx_seq_one_letter_code
_entity_poly.pdbx_strand_id
1 'polypeptide(L)'
;MLAKLERLISEIGDLNSKLILLVGPSRSGKTQLLRQLSARLNIEPLNVGLELGRRLAATPNNKRGFSAGELLREIALLEAFGERGEAPLLLDNLELLFEPSLQINPLDLVRRLAHSRRVVAVWPGELRGDRLIYADMSHPEHRDYSQDGVVVLEI
;
A
#
# COMPACT_ATOMS: atom_id res chain seq x y z
N MET A 1 0.42 1.86 19.65
CA MET A 1 0.41 1.96 18.17
C MET A 1 -0.94 1.60 17.57
N LEU A 2 -1.53 0.43 17.83
CA LEU A 2 -2.82 0.01 17.25
C LEU A 2 -3.97 1.01 17.48
N ALA A 3 -4.18 1.47 18.72
CA ALA A 3 -5.21 2.47 19.02
C ALA A 3 -5.03 3.80 18.26
N LYS A 4 -3.77 4.21 18.00
CA LYS A 4 -3.46 5.40 17.20
C LYS A 4 -3.84 5.17 15.73
N LEU A 5 -3.52 3.99 15.18
CA LEU A 5 -3.90 3.62 13.82
C LEU A 5 -5.42 3.60 13.63
N GLU A 6 -6.16 3.02 14.58
CA GLU A 6 -7.63 2.98 14.54
C GLU A 6 -8.26 4.37 14.55
N ARG A 7 -7.74 5.26 15.41
CA ARG A 7 -8.17 6.65 15.45
C ARG A 7 -7.95 7.34 14.10
N LEU A 8 -6.78 7.15 13.48
CA LEU A 8 -6.49 7.70 12.15
C LEU A 8 -7.45 7.17 11.09
N ILE A 9 -7.77 5.86 11.11
CA ILE A 9 -8.73 5.25 10.17
C ILE A 9 -10.13 5.89 10.30
N SER A 10 -10.56 6.19 11.53
CA SER A 10 -11.84 6.86 11.78
C SER A 10 -11.84 8.31 11.28
N GLU A 11 -10.73 9.04 11.46
CA GLU A 11 -10.61 10.46 11.12
C GLU A 11 -10.36 10.73 9.62
N ILE A 12 -9.78 9.77 8.89
CA ILE A 12 -9.37 10.00 7.48
C ILE A 12 -10.53 10.03 6.47
N GLY A 13 -11.78 9.83 6.92
CA GLY A 13 -12.95 9.70 6.06
C GLY A 13 -13.23 10.89 5.15
N ASP A 14 -12.89 12.10 5.60
CA ASP A 14 -13.18 13.37 4.92
C ASP A 14 -12.04 13.87 4.01
N LEU A 15 -10.93 13.12 3.93
CA LEU A 15 -9.81 13.49 3.05
C LEU A 15 -10.06 13.05 1.61
N ASN A 16 -9.53 13.83 0.66
CA ASN A 16 -9.54 13.51 -0.77
C ASN A 16 -8.82 12.18 -1.09
N SER A 17 -7.81 11.82 -0.32
CA SER A 17 -7.17 10.51 -0.34
C SER A 17 -7.19 9.92 1.04
N LYS A 18 -7.82 8.76 1.18
CA LYS A 18 -8.04 8.06 2.46
C LYS A 18 -6.93 7.05 2.72
N LEU A 19 -5.69 7.45 2.44
CA LEU A 19 -4.50 6.60 2.50
C LEU A 19 -3.72 6.84 3.80
N ILE A 20 -3.54 5.76 4.56
CA ILE A 20 -2.61 5.70 5.68
C ILE A 20 -1.42 4.81 5.28
N LEU A 21 -0.20 5.34 5.38
CA LEU A 21 1.02 4.57 5.21
C LEU A 21 1.65 4.25 6.56
N LEU A 22 1.90 2.98 6.81
CA LEU A 22 2.75 2.51 7.91
C LEU A 22 4.19 2.58 7.42
N VAL A 23 5.00 3.45 8.00
CA VAL A 23 6.38 3.73 7.55
C VAL A 23 7.35 3.51 8.70
N GLY A 24 8.54 3.05 8.40
CA GLY A 24 9.59 2.83 9.40
C GLY A 24 10.66 1.88 8.87
N PRO A 25 11.78 1.71 9.58
CA PRO A 25 12.86 0.83 9.14
C PRO A 25 12.40 -0.62 8.90
N SER A 26 13.17 -1.38 8.12
CA SER A 26 12.93 -2.83 7.99
C SER A 26 12.86 -3.48 9.37
N ARG A 27 11.89 -4.39 9.55
CA ARG A 27 11.64 -5.09 10.83
C ARG A 27 11.19 -4.20 12.00
N SER A 28 10.75 -2.96 11.78
CA SER A 28 10.17 -2.12 12.85
C SER A 28 8.79 -2.57 13.35
N GLY A 29 8.19 -3.61 12.74
CA GLY A 29 6.91 -4.16 13.17
C GLY A 29 5.70 -3.66 12.37
N LYS A 30 5.90 -2.96 11.24
CA LYS A 30 4.81 -2.50 10.34
C LYS A 30 3.80 -3.60 9.99
N THR A 31 4.29 -4.73 9.46
CA THR A 31 3.45 -5.90 9.14
C THR A 31 2.76 -6.47 10.38
N GLN A 32 3.43 -6.47 11.53
CA GLN A 32 2.80 -6.94 12.77
C GLN A 32 1.65 -6.03 13.20
N LEU A 33 1.81 -4.71 13.10
CA LEU A 33 0.74 -3.75 13.37
C LEU A 33 -0.44 -3.93 12.40
N LEU A 34 -0.16 -4.12 11.11
CA LEU A 34 -1.20 -4.41 10.11
C LEU A 34 -1.95 -5.71 10.43
N ARG A 35 -1.24 -6.77 10.87
CA ARG A 35 -1.82 -8.05 11.28
C ARG A 35 -2.67 -7.94 12.54
N GLN A 36 -2.27 -7.12 13.51
CA GLN A 36 -3.08 -6.83 14.70
C GLN A 36 -4.40 -6.14 14.31
N LEU A 37 -4.33 -5.15 13.41
CA LEU A 37 -5.52 -4.47 12.89
C LEU A 37 -6.44 -5.45 12.13
N SER A 38 -5.86 -6.28 11.27
CA SER A 38 -6.54 -7.36 10.55
C SER A 38 -7.33 -8.28 11.49
N ALA A 39 -6.68 -8.78 12.55
CA ALA A 39 -7.32 -9.66 13.52
C ALA A 39 -8.48 -8.97 14.25
N ARG A 40 -8.34 -7.69 14.59
CA ARG A 40 -9.40 -6.93 15.26
C ARG A 40 -10.59 -6.65 14.34
N LEU A 41 -10.33 -6.30 13.09
CA LEU A 41 -11.38 -5.98 12.11
C LEU A 41 -11.96 -7.22 11.42
N ASN A 42 -11.37 -8.40 11.64
CA ASN A 42 -11.68 -9.65 10.98
C ASN A 42 -11.62 -9.52 9.44
N ILE A 43 -10.53 -8.93 8.95
CA ILE A 43 -10.24 -8.74 7.52
C ILE A 43 -8.84 -9.27 7.22
N GLU A 44 -8.65 -9.87 6.05
CA GLU A 44 -7.35 -10.39 5.66
C GLU A 44 -6.50 -9.32 4.95
N PRO A 45 -5.21 -9.14 5.29
CA PRO A 45 -4.33 -8.26 4.53
C PRO A 45 -4.04 -8.83 3.16
N LEU A 46 -4.20 -8.02 2.13
CA LEU A 46 -3.79 -8.36 0.78
C LEU A 46 -2.26 -8.33 0.68
N ASN A 47 -1.67 -9.50 0.45
CA ASN A 47 -0.27 -9.60 0.04
C ASN A 47 -0.14 -9.22 -1.43
N VAL A 48 0.21 -7.96 -1.69
CA VAL A 48 0.23 -7.40 -3.04
C VAL A 48 1.27 -8.10 -3.90
N GLY A 49 2.49 -8.29 -3.39
CA GLY A 49 3.55 -8.98 -4.12
C GLY A 49 3.17 -10.38 -4.57
N LEU A 50 2.50 -11.16 -3.71
CA LEU A 50 2.06 -12.51 -4.03
C LEU A 50 0.96 -12.53 -5.10
N GLU A 51 -0.12 -11.78 -4.88
CA GLU A 51 -1.30 -11.84 -5.74
C GLU A 51 -1.06 -11.16 -7.09
N LEU A 52 -0.39 -9.99 -7.09
CA LEU A 52 0.00 -9.32 -8.32
C LEU A 52 1.06 -10.12 -9.07
N GLY A 53 2.06 -10.66 -8.36
CA GLY A 53 3.12 -11.48 -8.95
C GLY A 53 2.58 -12.71 -9.68
N ARG A 54 1.59 -13.39 -9.09
CA ARG A 54 0.90 -14.54 -9.72
C ARG A 54 0.26 -14.15 -11.05
N ARG A 55 -0.44 -13.01 -11.13
CA ARG A 55 -1.11 -12.55 -12.36
C ARG A 55 -0.11 -12.02 -13.40
N LEU A 56 0.94 -11.35 -12.96
CA LEU A 56 2.01 -10.86 -13.82
C LEU A 56 2.87 -11.99 -14.41
N ALA A 57 3.00 -13.12 -13.72
CA ALA A 57 3.72 -14.29 -14.25
C ALA A 57 3.09 -14.82 -15.55
N ALA A 58 1.76 -14.73 -15.69
CA ALA A 58 1.03 -15.06 -16.92
C ALA A 58 1.02 -13.93 -17.96
N THR A 59 1.59 -12.76 -17.65
CA THR A 59 1.60 -11.58 -18.52
C THR A 59 2.96 -11.43 -19.22
N PRO A 60 2.99 -11.24 -20.55
CA PRO A 60 4.23 -10.96 -21.27
C PRO A 60 4.95 -9.71 -20.74
N ASN A 61 6.28 -9.77 -20.62
CA ASN A 61 7.08 -8.70 -19.99
C ASN A 61 6.76 -7.30 -20.52
N ASN A 62 6.61 -7.14 -21.83
CA ASN A 62 6.32 -5.86 -22.49
C ASN A 62 4.93 -5.28 -22.19
N LYS A 63 4.03 -6.06 -21.58
CA LYS A 63 2.68 -5.62 -21.17
C LYS A 63 2.53 -5.47 -19.66
N ARG A 64 3.49 -5.98 -18.88
CA ARG A 64 3.38 -6.03 -17.41
C ARG A 64 3.15 -4.67 -16.78
N GLY A 65 3.79 -3.62 -17.27
CA GLY A 65 3.63 -2.29 -16.71
C GLY A 65 2.20 -1.75 -16.79
N PHE A 66 1.61 -1.80 -18.00
CA PHE A 66 0.21 -1.43 -18.20
C PHE A 66 -0.74 -2.34 -17.41
N SER A 67 -0.51 -3.65 -17.44
CA SER A 67 -1.35 -4.62 -16.74
C SER A 67 -1.25 -4.51 -15.22
N ALA A 68 -0.11 -4.11 -14.65
CA ALA A 68 0.08 -4.10 -13.20
C ALA A 68 -0.90 -3.18 -12.47
N GLY A 69 -1.15 -1.99 -13.01
CA GLY A 69 -2.11 -1.04 -12.43
C GLY A 69 -3.54 -1.57 -12.47
N GLU A 70 -3.97 -2.10 -13.62
CA GLU A 70 -5.31 -2.66 -13.81
C GLU A 70 -5.52 -3.90 -12.94
N LEU A 71 -4.55 -4.83 -12.93
CA LEU A 71 -4.60 -6.04 -12.11
C LEU A 71 -4.67 -5.68 -10.62
N LEU A 72 -3.86 -4.73 -10.14
CA LEU A 72 -3.91 -4.30 -8.74
C LEU A 72 -5.29 -3.74 -8.40
N ARG A 73 -5.89 -2.94 -9.28
CA ARG A 73 -7.23 -2.40 -9.11
C ARG A 73 -8.29 -3.51 -9.06
N GLU A 74 -8.21 -4.49 -9.96
CA GLU A 74 -9.12 -5.63 -9.99
C GLU A 74 -9.01 -6.48 -8.71
N ILE A 75 -7.80 -6.83 -8.28
CA ILE A 75 -7.55 -7.54 -7.02
C ILE A 75 -8.19 -6.76 -5.86
N ALA A 76 -7.86 -5.47 -5.77
CA ALA A 76 -8.39 -4.57 -4.75
C ALA A 76 -9.92 -4.55 -4.72
N LEU A 77 -10.58 -4.55 -5.88
CA LEU A 77 -12.05 -4.57 -5.98
C LEU A 77 -12.63 -5.90 -5.50
N LEU A 78 -12.04 -7.04 -5.85
CA LEU A 78 -12.52 -8.36 -5.40
C LEU A 78 -12.48 -8.49 -3.88
N GLU A 79 -11.39 -8.01 -3.25
CA GLU A 79 -11.26 -7.95 -1.78
C GLU A 79 -12.28 -6.98 -1.13
N ALA A 80 -12.87 -6.06 -1.90
CA ALA A 80 -13.83 -5.07 -1.41
C ALA A 80 -15.25 -5.63 -1.20
N PHE A 81 -15.59 -6.76 -1.83
CA PHE A 81 -16.96 -7.31 -1.80
C PHE A 81 -17.23 -8.21 -0.58
N GLY A 82 -16.31 -8.30 0.39
CA GLY A 82 -16.58 -8.87 1.71
C GLY A 82 -17.59 -8.03 2.49
N GLU A 83 -18.35 -8.64 3.40
CA GLU A 83 -19.59 -8.18 4.07
C GLU A 83 -19.57 -6.80 4.78
N ARG A 84 -18.47 -6.03 4.71
CA ARG A 84 -18.28 -4.76 5.42
C ARG A 84 -17.71 -3.71 4.48
N GLY A 85 -18.56 -3.11 3.65
CA GLY A 85 -18.19 -2.00 2.74
C GLY A 85 -17.60 -0.75 3.41
N GLU A 86 -17.49 -0.73 4.74
CA GLU A 86 -16.85 0.32 5.53
C GLU A 86 -15.42 -0.01 6.01
N ALA A 87 -15.00 -1.27 5.91
CA ALA A 87 -13.69 -1.71 6.37
C ALA A 87 -12.57 -1.18 5.46
N PRO A 88 -11.41 -0.80 6.02
CA PRO A 88 -10.27 -0.37 5.22
C PRO A 88 -9.68 -1.54 4.44
N LEU A 89 -9.18 -1.29 3.24
CA LEU A 89 -8.30 -2.21 2.55
C LEU A 89 -6.94 -2.23 3.24
N LEU A 90 -6.47 -3.42 3.60
CA LEU A 90 -5.13 -3.60 4.17
C LEU A 90 -4.19 -4.12 3.09
N LEU A 91 -3.10 -3.39 2.83
CA LEU A 91 -2.09 -3.77 1.85
C LEU A 91 -0.75 -4.04 2.54
N ASP A 92 -0.13 -5.14 2.18
CA ASP A 92 1.24 -5.48 2.57
C ASP A 92 2.06 -5.92 1.35
N ASN A 93 3.37 -6.02 1.53
CA ASN A 93 4.32 -6.50 0.52
C ASN A 93 4.24 -5.74 -0.81
N LEU A 94 4.43 -4.42 -0.76
CA LEU A 94 4.37 -3.53 -1.93
C LEU A 94 5.65 -3.52 -2.78
N GLU A 95 6.72 -4.21 -2.40
CA GLU A 95 8.06 -4.14 -3.01
C GLU A 95 8.01 -4.41 -4.52
N LEU A 96 7.16 -5.34 -4.96
CA LEU A 96 6.99 -5.68 -6.38
C LEU A 96 6.60 -4.47 -7.24
N LEU A 97 5.85 -3.51 -6.69
CA LEU A 97 5.42 -2.32 -7.45
C LEU A 97 6.60 -1.43 -7.86
N PHE A 98 7.72 -1.50 -7.14
CA PHE A 98 8.89 -0.68 -7.36
C PHE A 98 9.82 -1.22 -8.45
N GLU A 99 9.52 -2.42 -8.97
CA GLU A 99 10.31 -3.07 -10.01
C GLU A 99 10.33 -2.20 -11.29
N PRO A 100 11.52 -1.79 -11.80
CA PRO A 100 11.62 -0.74 -12.80
C PRO A 100 10.98 -1.12 -14.14
N SER A 101 10.94 -2.41 -14.48
CA SER A 101 10.32 -2.90 -15.72
C SER A 101 8.80 -2.72 -15.75
N LEU A 102 8.16 -2.55 -14.59
CA LEU A 102 6.74 -2.21 -14.52
C LEU A 102 6.47 -0.76 -14.96
N GLN A 103 7.45 0.13 -14.92
CA GLN A 103 7.29 1.53 -15.37
C GLN A 103 6.05 2.24 -14.78
N ILE A 104 5.67 1.88 -13.55
CA ILE A 104 4.55 2.46 -12.81
C ILE A 104 5.04 3.41 -11.73
N ASN A 105 4.13 4.24 -11.21
CA ASN A 105 4.34 4.97 -9.97
C ASN A 105 3.62 4.25 -8.81
N PRO A 106 4.35 3.52 -7.95
CA PRO A 106 3.78 2.79 -6.80
C PRO A 106 2.86 3.63 -5.92
N LEU A 107 3.31 4.83 -5.51
CA LEU A 107 2.56 5.66 -4.58
C LEU A 107 1.25 6.15 -5.22
N ASP A 108 1.30 6.54 -6.50
CA ASP A 108 0.10 6.98 -7.22
C ASP A 108 -0.91 5.84 -7.38
N LEU A 109 -0.45 4.61 -7.63
CA LEU A 109 -1.34 3.46 -7.74
C LEU A 109 -2.07 3.20 -6.42
N VAL A 110 -1.36 3.18 -5.30
CA VAL A 110 -1.98 2.98 -3.98
C VAL A 110 -2.89 4.15 -3.61
N ARG A 111 -2.48 5.39 -3.92
CA ARG A 111 -3.30 6.60 -3.71
C ARG A 111 -4.60 6.55 -4.49
N ARG A 112 -4.59 6.04 -5.73
CA ARG A 112 -5.79 5.86 -6.55
C ARG A 112 -6.80 4.91 -5.92
N LEU A 113 -6.33 3.82 -5.28
CA LEU A 113 -7.20 2.92 -4.52
C LEU A 113 -7.84 3.64 -3.31
N ALA A 114 -7.13 4.61 -2.75
CA ALA A 114 -7.57 5.37 -1.58
C ALA A 114 -8.55 6.53 -1.90
N HIS A 115 -8.84 6.80 -3.18
CA HIS A 115 -9.88 7.77 -3.55
C HIS A 115 -11.29 7.21 -3.35
N SER A 116 -11.49 5.91 -3.57
CA SER A 116 -12.80 5.28 -3.45
C SER A 116 -13.07 4.67 -2.06
N ARG A 117 -12.03 4.42 -1.26
CA ARG A 117 -12.15 3.79 0.07
C ARG A 117 -10.95 4.08 0.98
N ARG A 118 -11.09 3.75 2.26
CA ARG A 118 -9.96 3.79 3.22
C ARG A 118 -8.94 2.70 2.87
N VAL A 119 -7.66 3.05 2.87
CA VAL A 119 -6.55 2.13 2.60
C VAL A 119 -5.50 2.30 3.70
N VAL A 120 -5.05 1.20 4.28
CA VAL A 120 -3.88 1.14 5.15
C VAL A 120 -2.85 0.28 4.46
N ALA A 121 -1.67 0.82 4.17
CA ALA A 121 -0.62 0.10 3.46
C ALA A 121 0.70 0.13 4.22
N VAL A 122 1.43 -1.00 4.19
CA VAL A 122 2.80 -1.08 4.67
C VAL A 122 3.73 -0.53 3.60
N TRP A 123 4.35 0.61 3.88
CA TRP A 123 5.37 1.17 3.01
C TRP A 123 6.69 0.41 3.22
N PRO A 124 7.34 -0.08 2.14
CA PRO A 124 8.54 -0.91 2.28
C PRO A 124 9.81 -0.09 2.55
N GLY A 125 9.72 1.24 2.56
CA GLY A 125 10.83 2.15 2.80
C GLY A 125 10.70 2.97 4.09
N GLU A 126 11.40 4.10 4.11
CA GLU A 126 11.57 4.96 5.27
C GLU A 126 10.98 6.36 5.02
N LEU A 127 10.69 7.07 6.11
CA LEU A 127 10.39 8.50 6.08
C LEU A 127 11.67 9.25 6.45
N ARG A 128 12.11 10.17 5.60
CA ARG A 128 13.24 11.06 5.88
C ARG A 128 12.77 12.50 5.73
N GLY A 129 12.51 13.16 6.86
CA GLY A 129 11.85 14.46 6.88
C GLY A 129 10.42 14.32 6.37
N ASP A 130 10.10 14.96 5.26
CA ASP A 130 8.79 14.91 4.59
C ASP A 130 8.78 13.95 3.37
N ARG A 131 9.82 13.13 3.21
CA ARG A 131 10.04 12.33 2.01
C ARG A 131 9.93 10.84 2.30
N LEU A 132 9.09 10.16 1.52
CA LEU A 132 8.93 8.72 1.50
C LEU A 132 9.97 8.13 0.55
N ILE A 133 11.02 7.54 1.12
CA ILE A 133 12.14 6.98 0.39
C ILE A 133 12.01 5.46 0.34
N TYR A 134 12.21 4.87 -0.83
CA TYR A 134 12.39 3.42 -0.99
C TYR A 134 13.70 3.13 -1.73
N ALA A 135 14.45 2.16 -1.22
CA ALA A 135 15.79 1.77 -1.65
C ALA A 135 16.85 2.90 -1.62
N ASP A 136 18.13 2.53 -1.61
CA ASP A 136 19.24 3.49 -1.65
C ASP A 136 19.34 4.21 -3.00
N MET A 137 19.93 5.41 -3.02
CA MET A 137 20.01 6.25 -4.23
C MET A 137 20.72 5.58 -5.42
N SER A 138 21.59 4.60 -5.18
CA SER A 138 22.29 3.84 -6.23
C SER A 138 21.48 2.64 -6.75
N HIS A 139 20.34 2.32 -6.13
CA HIS A 139 19.53 1.17 -6.50
C HIS A 139 18.57 1.53 -7.64
N PRO A 140 18.37 0.66 -8.65
CA PRO A 140 17.47 0.97 -9.77
C PRO A 140 16.00 1.12 -9.37
N GLU A 141 15.61 0.58 -8.22
CA GLU A 141 14.27 0.75 -7.64
C GLU A 141 14.13 2.01 -6.79
N HIS A 142 15.16 2.85 -6.68
CA HIS A 142 15.13 4.04 -5.84
C HIS A 142 13.93 4.92 -6.18
N ARG A 143 13.14 5.25 -5.16
CA ARG A 143 12.05 6.20 -5.25
C ARG A 143 12.10 7.20 -4.11
N ASP A 144 11.72 8.43 -4.44
CA ASP A 144 11.60 9.54 -3.51
C ASP A 144 10.28 10.28 -3.81
N TYR A 145 9.35 10.25 -2.84
CA TYR A 145 8.07 10.93 -2.93
C TYR A 145 7.87 11.93 -1.80
N SER A 146 7.18 13.03 -2.06
CA SER A 146 6.61 13.83 -0.98
C SER A 146 5.51 13.05 -0.27
N GLN A 147 5.40 13.20 1.05
CA GLN A 147 4.28 12.67 1.83
C GLN A 147 2.97 13.45 1.64
N ASP A 148 2.95 14.52 0.84
CA ASP A 148 1.79 15.37 0.66
C ASP A 148 0.52 14.59 0.26
N GLY A 149 -0.57 14.90 0.95
CA GLY A 149 -1.88 14.26 0.74
C GLY A 149 -1.93 12.79 1.14
N VAL A 150 -0.99 12.33 1.98
CA VAL A 150 -0.96 11.00 2.57
C VAL A 150 -0.81 11.15 4.09
N VAL A 151 -1.54 10.32 4.85
CA VAL A 151 -1.36 10.25 6.30
C VAL A 151 -0.27 9.23 6.61
N VAL A 152 0.83 9.65 7.22
CA VAL A 152 1.93 8.77 7.61
C VAL A 152 1.83 8.42 9.09
N LEU A 153 1.91 7.12 9.40
CA LEU A 153 2.12 6.61 10.74
C LEU A 153 3.50 5.96 10.81
N GLU A 154 4.44 6.67 11.42
CA GLU A 154 5.79 6.17 11.66
C GLU A 154 5.82 5.16 12.82
N ILE A 155 6.58 4.07 12.64
CA ILE A 155 6.70 2.92 13.56
C ILE A 155 8.17 2.59 13.82
#